data_AF-B6YSD0-F1
#
_entry.id   AF-B6YSD0-F1
#
_cell.length_a   1.000
_cell.length_b   1.000
_cell.length_c   1.000
_cell.angle_alpha   90.00
_cell.angle_beta   90.00
_cell.angle_gamma   90.00
#
_symmetry.space_group_name_H-M   'P 1'
#
loop_
_entity.id
_entity.type
_entity.pdbx_description
1 polymer ?
#
loop_
_entity_poly.entity_id
_entity_poly.type
_entity_poly.pdbx_seq_one_letter_code
_entity_poly.pdbx_strand_id
1 'polypeptide(L)'
;MRKLVKVFIIGLLEIILFLFPIVEIQAKKCSERKLSAGIATPVLSSGLISFQEDGIEQYPADELYEESWNTEILNAYKNIPVPDSLVIDISSFVMPVEGKVTSPYGPREYRGEHFHYGTDIKLQVGDTVRAAFEGKVRVRNYDPNGYGYYLVLRHPNGLETVYGQLSQFLVEQNQNVNAGEPIALGGATGNANGSCLHFEIRLLGSAINPAEIIDFDELALKDDIYVYRKGESGENYIDGSISRSKQSPKNAAIARQIKSLRDQIEQLTMQINRLEKKLYR
;
A
#
# COMPACT_ATOMS: atom_id res chain seq x y z
N MET A 1 32.65 -35.19 14.56
CA MET A 1 32.63 -33.70 14.63
C MET A 1 31.88 -33.03 13.48
N ARG A 2 31.99 -33.47 12.22
CA ARG A 2 31.30 -32.84 11.06
C ARG A 2 29.76 -32.90 11.03
N LYS A 3 29.14 -33.94 11.63
CA LYS A 3 27.67 -34.02 11.75
C LYS A 3 27.10 -33.17 12.90
N LEU A 4 27.89 -32.90 13.94
CA LEU A 4 27.44 -32.15 15.12
C LEU A 4 27.31 -30.65 14.83
N VAL A 5 28.25 -30.09 14.06
CA VAL A 5 28.24 -28.66 13.67
C VAL A 5 27.06 -28.34 12.74
N LYS A 6 26.67 -29.29 11.88
CA LYS A 6 25.55 -29.14 10.94
C LYS A 6 24.20 -29.07 11.66
N VAL A 7 24.01 -29.88 12.70
CA VAL A 7 22.80 -29.86 13.54
C VAL A 7 22.72 -28.58 14.37
N PHE A 8 23.86 -28.06 14.84
CA PHE A 8 23.90 -26.85 15.66
C PHE A 8 23.61 -25.57 14.86
N ILE A 9 24.09 -25.46 13.61
CA ILE A 9 23.87 -24.26 12.78
C ILE A 9 22.44 -24.21 12.24
N ILE A 10 21.88 -25.35 11.81
CA ILE A 10 20.48 -25.43 11.35
C ILE A 10 19.52 -25.13 12.51
N GLY A 11 19.82 -25.65 13.71
CA GLY A 11 19.04 -25.34 14.92
C GLY A 11 19.08 -23.86 15.31
N LEU A 12 20.23 -23.19 15.18
CA LEU A 12 20.34 -21.77 15.51
C LEU A 12 19.59 -20.87 14.51
N LEU A 13 19.57 -21.25 13.23
CA LEU A 13 18.90 -20.49 12.17
C LEU A 13 17.37 -20.60 12.25
N GLU A 14 16.84 -21.79 12.61
CA GLU A 14 15.40 -21.97 12.83
C GLU A 14 14.91 -21.26 14.09
N ILE A 15 15.74 -21.17 15.15
CA ILE A 15 15.41 -20.41 16.36
C ILE A 15 15.34 -18.90 16.06
N ILE A 16 16.22 -18.38 15.19
CA ILE A 16 16.20 -16.97 14.79
C ILE A 16 14.97 -16.66 13.92
N LEU A 17 14.56 -17.57 13.02
CA LEU A 17 13.34 -17.43 12.23
C LEU A 17 12.05 -17.56 13.06
N PHE A 18 12.08 -18.30 14.18
CA PHE A 18 10.95 -18.41 15.12
C PHE A 18 10.81 -17.25 16.12
N LEU A 19 11.85 -16.43 16.30
CA LEU A 19 11.82 -15.27 17.22
C LEU A 19 11.35 -13.97 16.58
N PHE A 20 11.38 -13.86 15.25
CA PHE A 20 10.85 -12.70 14.52
C PHE A 20 9.35 -12.41 14.73
N PRO A 21 8.42 -13.40 14.82
CA PRO A 21 7.02 -13.11 15.07
C PRO A 21 6.70 -12.76 16.54
N ILE A 22 7.64 -12.94 17.47
CA ILE A 22 7.37 -12.74 18.92
C ILE A 22 7.57 -11.27 19.34
N VAL A 23 8.43 -10.52 18.65
CA VAL A 23 8.63 -9.09 18.92
C VAL A 23 7.38 -8.27 18.54
N GLU A 24 6.62 -8.71 17.54
CA GLU A 24 5.40 -8.04 17.06
C GLU A 24 4.18 -8.27 18.00
N ILE A 25 4.21 -9.34 18.82
CA ILE A 25 3.12 -9.69 19.74
C ILE A 25 3.21 -8.91 21.08
N GLN A 26 4.40 -8.47 21.50
CA GLN A 26 4.53 -7.68 22.74
C GLN A 26 4.11 -6.22 22.58
N ALA A 27 4.06 -5.69 21.35
CA ALA A 27 3.50 -4.36 21.07
C ALA A 27 1.96 -4.34 21.17
N LYS A 28 1.27 -5.43 20.83
CA LYS A 28 -0.21 -5.52 20.91
C LYS A 28 -0.76 -5.72 22.32
N LYS A 29 0.02 -6.31 23.24
CA LYS A 29 -0.48 -6.70 24.58
C LYS A 29 -0.42 -5.61 25.65
N CYS A 30 0.00 -4.38 25.31
CA CYS A 30 0.04 -3.24 26.23
C CYS A 30 -1.20 -2.33 26.17
N SER A 31 -2.15 -2.59 25.26
CA SER A 31 -3.39 -1.79 25.11
C SER A 31 -4.58 -2.35 25.90
N GLU A 32 -4.60 -3.66 26.21
CA GLU A 32 -5.74 -4.31 26.87
C GLU A 32 -5.47 -4.62 28.34
N ARG A 33 -5.51 -3.60 29.19
CA ARG A 33 -5.80 -3.78 30.62
C ARG A 33 -6.19 -2.47 31.27
N LYS A 34 -7.48 -2.12 31.17
CA LYS A 34 -8.24 -1.35 32.18
C LYS A 34 -9.74 -1.30 31.80
N LEU A 35 -10.43 -2.39 32.11
CA LEU A 35 -11.88 -2.38 32.32
C LEU A 35 -12.20 -3.32 33.48
N SER A 36 -12.42 -2.73 34.65
CA SER A 36 -13.43 -3.15 35.65
C SER A 36 -13.18 -2.44 36.98
N ALA A 37 -14.10 -1.54 37.32
CA ALA A 37 -14.60 -1.30 38.69
C ALA A 37 -15.53 -0.08 38.60
N GLY A 38 -16.83 -0.30 38.76
CA GLY A 38 -17.80 0.78 38.90
C GLY A 38 -17.76 1.37 40.31
N ILE A 39 -18.16 2.64 40.43
CA ILE A 39 -19.24 3.16 41.31
C ILE A 39 -19.11 4.69 41.42
N ALA A 40 -20.25 5.36 41.28
CA ALA A 40 -20.64 6.71 41.74
C ALA A 40 -20.07 7.96 41.04
N THR A 41 -21.00 8.72 40.45
CA THR A 41 -20.94 10.17 40.20
C THR A 41 -20.91 10.93 41.55
N PRO A 42 -20.33 12.15 41.62
CA PRO A 42 -21.02 13.35 41.16
C PRO A 42 -20.16 14.34 40.35
N VAL A 43 -20.88 15.14 39.57
CA VAL A 43 -20.45 16.32 38.83
C VAL A 43 -19.72 17.31 39.75
N LEU A 44 -18.59 17.86 39.31
CA LEU A 44 -18.27 19.30 39.30
C LEU A 44 -16.89 19.56 38.69
N SER A 45 -16.93 20.09 37.47
CA SER A 45 -16.10 21.18 36.93
C SER A 45 -14.76 21.46 37.62
N SER A 46 -13.65 21.16 36.93
CA SER A 46 -12.79 22.18 36.29
C SER A 46 -11.39 21.61 36.02
N GLY A 47 -10.91 21.78 34.79
CA GLY A 47 -9.47 21.66 34.49
C GLY A 47 -8.99 20.31 33.96
N LEU A 48 -9.65 19.75 32.94
CA LEU A 48 -8.95 18.90 31.98
C LEU A 48 -8.61 19.76 30.76
N ILE A 49 -7.32 19.97 30.56
CA ILE A 49 -6.76 20.52 29.33
C ILE A 49 -7.15 19.56 28.21
N SER A 50 -8.14 19.97 27.43
CA SER A 50 -8.51 19.36 26.16
C SER A 50 -7.35 19.58 25.19
N PHE A 51 -6.56 18.54 24.94
CA PHE A 51 -5.83 18.46 23.68
C PHE A 51 -6.86 18.12 22.60
N GLN A 52 -7.44 19.17 22.04
CA GLN A 52 -8.05 19.15 20.74
C GLN A 52 -6.90 18.95 19.74
N GLU A 53 -6.68 17.71 19.29
CA GLU A 53 -6.02 17.51 18.00
C GLU A 53 -7.10 17.74 16.94
N ASP A 54 -6.92 18.82 16.19
CA ASP A 54 -7.87 19.32 15.21
C ASP A 54 -8.18 18.26 14.12
N GLY A 55 -9.43 17.78 14.07
CA GLY A 55 -10.14 17.49 12.82
C GLY A 55 -9.61 16.36 11.92
N ILE A 56 -9.07 15.27 12.45
CA ILE A 56 -8.75 14.07 11.65
C ILE A 56 -9.95 13.11 11.70
N GLU A 57 -10.90 13.30 10.80
CA GLU A 57 -12.00 12.35 10.60
C GLU A 57 -11.51 11.24 9.66
N GLN A 58 -11.13 10.10 10.21
CA GLN A 58 -10.79 8.90 9.45
C GLN A 58 -12.11 8.26 9.00
N TYR A 59 -12.49 8.42 7.75
CA TYR A 59 -13.71 7.80 7.21
C TYR A 59 -13.39 6.34 6.82
N PRO A 60 -13.93 5.33 7.52
CA PRO A 60 -13.82 3.95 7.05
C PRO A 60 -14.49 3.86 5.67
N ALA A 61 -13.94 3.04 4.77
CA ALA A 61 -14.47 2.91 3.42
C ALA A 61 -15.99 2.61 3.37
N ASP A 62 -16.54 1.92 4.37
CA ASP A 62 -17.96 1.61 4.43
C ASP A 62 -18.85 2.87 4.60
N GLU A 63 -18.35 3.92 5.26
CA GLU A 63 -19.04 5.20 5.36
C GLU A 63 -18.86 6.04 4.09
N LEU A 64 -17.65 6.02 3.52
CA LEU A 64 -17.34 6.80 2.32
C LEU A 64 -18.06 6.29 1.07
N TYR A 65 -18.16 4.98 0.92
CA TYR A 65 -18.76 4.32 -0.24
C TYR A 65 -20.21 3.88 -0.01
N GLU A 66 -20.76 4.15 1.19
CA GLU A 66 -22.09 3.70 1.61
C GLU A 66 -22.32 2.21 1.29
N GLU A 67 -23.47 1.85 0.72
CA GLU A 67 -23.78 0.49 0.25
C GLU A 67 -23.30 0.21 -1.18
N SER A 68 -22.53 1.13 -1.79
CA SER A 68 -22.11 1.01 -3.19
C SER A 68 -21.00 -0.04 -3.36
N TRP A 69 -21.40 -1.28 -3.58
CA TRP A 69 -20.52 -2.38 -3.95
C TRP A 69 -20.86 -2.92 -5.35
N ASN A 70 -20.30 -2.29 -6.38
CA ASN A 70 -20.41 -2.76 -7.76
C ASN A 70 -19.12 -3.46 -8.19
N THR A 71 -19.28 -4.63 -8.81
CA THR A 71 -18.15 -5.49 -9.18
C THR A 71 -17.80 -5.48 -10.67
N GLU A 72 -18.55 -4.75 -11.49
CA GLU A 72 -18.47 -4.80 -12.94
C GLU A 72 -17.69 -3.61 -13.53
N ILE A 73 -17.85 -2.42 -12.95
CA ILE A 73 -17.31 -1.17 -13.49
C ILE A 73 -16.37 -0.47 -12.52
N LEU A 74 -15.36 0.22 -13.06
CA LEU A 74 -14.38 0.97 -12.28
C LEU A 74 -15.05 2.10 -11.48
N ASN A 75 -15.85 2.96 -12.12
CA ASN A 75 -16.48 4.11 -11.45
C ASN A 75 -17.99 3.87 -11.26
N ALA A 76 -18.35 3.38 -10.08
CA ALA A 76 -19.73 3.11 -9.68
C ALA A 76 -20.35 4.20 -8.80
N TYR A 77 -19.64 5.31 -8.57
CA TYR A 77 -19.96 6.29 -7.51
C TYR A 77 -20.65 7.54 -8.05
N LYS A 78 -21.40 7.41 -9.15
CA LYS A 78 -22.16 8.54 -9.69
C LYS A 78 -23.10 9.06 -8.61
N ASN A 79 -22.90 10.31 -8.21
CA ASN A 79 -23.69 11.07 -7.22
C ASN A 79 -23.35 10.83 -5.74
N ILE A 80 -22.23 10.17 -5.40
CA ILE A 80 -21.76 10.16 -4.01
C ILE A 80 -21.01 11.48 -3.72
N PRO A 81 -21.41 12.27 -2.70
CA PRO A 81 -20.71 13.50 -2.36
C PRO A 81 -19.33 13.17 -1.80
N VAL A 82 -18.29 13.74 -2.42
CA VAL A 82 -16.93 13.66 -1.88
C VAL A 82 -16.78 14.73 -0.78
N PRO A 83 -16.31 14.36 0.43
CA PRO A 83 -16.00 15.32 1.49
C PRO A 83 -15.02 16.40 1.02
N ASP A 84 -15.11 17.61 1.57
CA ASP A 84 -14.22 18.72 1.20
C ASP A 84 -12.77 18.46 1.61
N SER A 85 -12.55 17.69 2.67
CA SER A 85 -11.23 17.19 3.05
C SER A 85 -11.32 15.82 3.72
N LEU A 86 -10.31 14.98 3.51
CA LEU A 86 -10.19 13.67 4.11
C LEU A 86 -8.73 13.42 4.50
N VAL A 87 -8.51 12.87 5.70
CA VAL A 87 -7.20 12.38 6.13
C VAL A 87 -7.17 10.87 5.97
N ILE A 88 -6.21 10.38 5.22
CA ILE A 88 -6.08 8.98 4.83
C ILE A 88 -4.78 8.44 5.40
N ASP A 89 -4.88 7.39 6.21
CA ASP A 89 -3.73 6.59 6.62
C ASP A 89 -3.29 5.70 5.45
N ILE A 90 -2.04 5.90 5.01
CA ILE A 90 -1.41 5.16 3.93
C ILE A 90 -0.19 4.37 4.41
N SER A 91 0.08 4.32 5.72
CA SER A 91 1.32 3.74 6.26
C SER A 91 1.46 2.22 6.00
N SER A 92 0.36 1.54 5.68
CA SER A 92 0.33 0.10 5.36
C SER A 92 0.66 -0.22 3.90
N PHE A 93 1.06 0.78 3.11
CA PHE A 93 1.38 0.61 1.69
C PHE A 93 2.52 -0.40 1.47
N VAL A 94 2.36 -1.22 0.44
CA VAL A 94 3.38 -2.08 -0.13
C VAL A 94 3.50 -1.78 -1.62
N MET A 95 4.73 -1.71 -2.12
CA MET A 95 4.95 -1.49 -3.55
C MET A 95 4.36 -2.65 -4.38
N PRO A 96 3.47 -2.39 -5.37
CA PRO A 96 2.82 -3.46 -6.13
C PRO A 96 3.77 -4.20 -7.08
N VAL A 97 4.82 -3.52 -7.57
CA VAL A 97 5.93 -4.10 -8.33
C VAL A 97 7.19 -3.24 -8.18
N GLU A 98 8.35 -3.87 -8.13
CA GLU A 98 9.64 -3.16 -8.13
C GLU A 98 10.08 -2.87 -9.56
N GLY A 99 9.78 -1.67 -10.06
CA GLY A 99 10.06 -1.30 -11.44
C GLY A 99 10.18 0.20 -11.63
N LYS A 100 10.82 0.61 -12.73
CA LYS A 100 10.93 2.03 -13.10
C LYS A 100 9.63 2.52 -13.72
N VAL A 101 9.24 3.76 -13.41
CA VAL A 101 8.14 4.42 -14.11
C VAL A 101 8.51 4.60 -15.59
N THR A 102 7.66 4.09 -16.47
CA THR A 102 7.79 4.27 -17.93
C THR A 102 6.86 5.35 -18.47
N SER A 103 5.74 5.59 -17.80
CA SER A 103 4.86 6.70 -18.13
C SER A 103 4.14 7.22 -16.88
N PRO A 104 4.30 8.51 -16.55
CA PRO A 104 3.67 9.10 -15.37
C PRO A 104 2.19 9.40 -15.61
N TYR A 105 1.47 9.70 -14.52
CA TYR A 105 0.13 10.28 -14.54
C TYR A 105 0.12 11.65 -15.22
N GLY A 106 -0.99 11.98 -15.90
CA GLY A 106 -1.22 13.31 -16.46
C GLY A 106 -1.45 13.34 -17.98
N PRO A 107 -1.45 14.53 -18.58
CA PRO A 107 -1.72 14.70 -20.01
C PRO A 107 -0.62 14.03 -20.85
N ARG A 108 -1.04 13.31 -21.89
CA ARG A 108 -0.16 12.71 -22.91
C ARG A 108 -0.39 13.40 -24.24
N GLU A 109 0.70 13.84 -24.88
CA GLU A 109 0.64 14.48 -26.21
C GLU A 109 0.66 13.46 -27.37
N TYR A 110 0.82 12.16 -27.08
CA TYR A 110 0.95 11.13 -28.10
C TYR A 110 -0.42 10.62 -28.57
N ARG A 111 -0.82 11.01 -29.79
CA ARG A 111 -2.09 10.70 -30.51
C ARG A 111 -3.33 11.50 -30.07
N GLY A 112 -3.15 12.77 -29.72
CA GLY A 112 -4.23 13.69 -29.31
C GLY A 112 -4.19 13.98 -27.81
N GLU A 113 -5.11 14.81 -27.32
CA GLU A 113 -5.26 15.10 -25.89
C GLU A 113 -5.86 13.88 -25.17
N HIS A 114 -4.99 12.99 -24.67
CA HIS A 114 -5.39 11.86 -23.83
C HIS A 114 -4.81 12.02 -22.44
N PHE A 115 -5.64 11.84 -21.41
CA PHE A 115 -5.19 11.94 -20.03
C PHE A 115 -4.91 10.54 -19.46
N HIS A 116 -3.73 10.37 -18.86
CA HIS A 116 -3.33 9.13 -18.20
C HIS A 116 -3.69 9.18 -16.72
N TYR A 117 -4.68 8.37 -16.33
CA TYR A 117 -5.23 8.35 -14.96
C TYR A 117 -4.41 7.52 -13.97
N GLY A 118 -3.28 6.94 -14.40
CA GLY A 118 -2.42 6.10 -13.60
C GLY A 118 -0.94 6.37 -13.80
N THR A 119 -0.10 5.45 -13.35
CA THR A 119 1.33 5.42 -13.62
C THR A 119 1.69 4.04 -14.15
N ASP A 120 2.39 4.01 -15.29
CA ASP A 120 2.85 2.76 -15.89
C ASP A 120 4.22 2.42 -15.32
N ILE A 121 4.33 1.26 -14.66
CA ILE A 121 5.53 0.77 -14.01
C ILE A 121 6.08 -0.41 -14.79
N LYS A 122 7.36 -0.37 -15.16
CA LYS A 122 8.00 -1.41 -15.96
C LYS A 122 8.00 -2.75 -15.22
N LEU A 123 7.57 -3.80 -15.93
CA LEU A 123 7.71 -5.19 -15.51
C LEU A 123 7.86 -6.09 -16.74
N GLN A 124 8.08 -7.38 -16.53
CA GLN A 124 8.01 -8.41 -17.55
C GLN A 124 6.71 -9.20 -17.43
N VAL A 125 6.24 -9.74 -18.56
CA VAL A 125 5.07 -10.62 -18.56
C VAL A 125 5.34 -11.82 -17.64
N GLY A 126 4.45 -12.06 -16.69
CA GLY A 126 4.59 -13.11 -15.68
C GLY A 126 5.19 -12.66 -14.35
N ASP A 127 5.71 -11.42 -14.25
CA ASP A 127 6.16 -10.87 -12.97
C ASP A 127 4.99 -10.78 -11.98
N THR A 128 5.25 -11.05 -10.71
CA THR A 128 4.20 -11.00 -9.68
C THR A 128 3.79 -9.57 -9.37
N VAL A 129 2.49 -9.29 -9.45
CA VAL A 129 1.88 -8.03 -9.00
C VAL A 129 1.23 -8.28 -7.63
N ARG A 130 1.49 -7.36 -6.69
CA ARG A 130 1.05 -7.45 -5.30
C ARG A 130 0.01 -6.38 -4.96
N ALA A 131 -0.86 -6.68 -3.99
CA ALA A 131 -1.79 -5.71 -3.45
C ALA A 131 -1.03 -4.58 -2.72
N ALA A 132 -1.32 -3.34 -3.10
CA ALA A 132 -0.68 -2.16 -2.51
C ALA A 132 -1.12 -1.88 -1.07
N PHE A 133 -2.35 -2.24 -0.73
CA PHE A 133 -2.89 -2.18 0.63
C PHE A 133 -3.74 -3.43 0.88
N GLU A 134 -4.03 -3.72 2.15
CA GLU A 134 -5.04 -4.72 2.48
C GLU A 134 -6.42 -4.27 2.00
N GLY A 135 -7.29 -5.20 1.67
CA GLY A 135 -8.62 -4.86 1.21
C GLY A 135 -9.36 -6.01 0.59
N LYS A 136 -10.38 -5.67 -0.20
CA LYS A 136 -11.26 -6.63 -0.86
C LYS A 136 -11.27 -6.39 -2.35
N VAL A 137 -11.13 -7.46 -3.13
CA VAL A 137 -11.21 -7.45 -4.58
C VAL A 137 -12.64 -7.10 -4.99
N ARG A 138 -12.81 -5.91 -5.54
CA ARG A 138 -14.12 -5.41 -6.00
C ARG A 138 -14.38 -5.80 -7.44
N VAL A 139 -13.45 -5.48 -8.34
CA VAL A 139 -13.58 -5.76 -9.77
C VAL A 139 -12.48 -6.73 -10.21
N ARG A 140 -12.88 -7.70 -11.02
CA ARG A 140 -11.98 -8.60 -11.75
C ARG A 140 -12.55 -8.76 -13.16
N ASN A 141 -12.04 -7.98 -14.11
CA ASN A 141 -12.68 -7.89 -15.42
C ASN A 141 -11.65 -7.67 -16.54
N TYR A 142 -12.14 -7.71 -17.78
CA TYR A 142 -11.36 -7.45 -18.97
C TYR A 142 -11.95 -6.26 -19.76
N ASP A 143 -11.12 -5.26 -20.04
CA ASP A 143 -11.44 -4.11 -20.89
C ASP A 143 -10.57 -4.11 -22.16
N PRO A 144 -11.13 -4.41 -23.35
CA PRO A 144 -10.36 -4.45 -24.58
C PRO A 144 -9.82 -3.09 -25.03
N ASN A 145 -10.38 -1.97 -24.56
CA ASN A 145 -10.10 -0.63 -25.10
C ASN A 145 -9.20 0.21 -24.19
N GLY A 146 -8.82 -0.31 -23.03
CA GLY A 146 -8.04 0.41 -22.04
C GLY A 146 -7.22 -0.54 -21.20
N TYR A 147 -7.81 -0.99 -20.10
CA TYR A 147 -7.07 -1.66 -19.03
C TYR A 147 -6.64 -3.10 -19.33
N GLY A 148 -7.15 -3.76 -20.37
CA GLY A 148 -6.92 -5.19 -20.56
C GLY A 148 -7.49 -5.99 -19.40
N TYR A 149 -6.77 -7.02 -18.93
CA TYR A 149 -7.14 -7.65 -17.66
C TYR A 149 -6.81 -6.71 -16.50
N TYR A 150 -7.80 -6.46 -15.64
CA TYR A 150 -7.62 -5.54 -14.52
C TYR A 150 -8.33 -5.96 -13.25
N LEU A 151 -7.73 -5.54 -12.13
CA LEU A 151 -8.30 -5.66 -10.79
C LEU A 151 -8.56 -4.28 -10.21
N VAL A 152 -9.62 -4.17 -9.43
CA VAL A 152 -9.84 -3.04 -8.53
C VAL A 152 -10.00 -3.57 -7.12
N LEU A 153 -9.16 -3.09 -6.21
CA LEU A 153 -9.24 -3.41 -4.78
C LEU A 153 -9.76 -2.18 -4.04
N ARG A 154 -10.71 -2.40 -3.12
CA ARG A 154 -11.15 -1.37 -2.17
C ARG A 154 -10.53 -1.64 -0.80
N HIS A 155 -10.01 -0.59 -0.19
CA HIS A 155 -9.22 -0.66 1.02
C HIS A 155 -9.94 -0.02 2.21
N PRO A 156 -9.71 -0.49 3.45
CA PRO A 156 -10.35 0.08 4.64
C PRO A 156 -10.07 1.58 4.85
N ASN A 157 -8.93 2.07 4.37
CA ASN A 157 -8.54 3.48 4.45
C ASN A 157 -9.31 4.41 3.48
N GLY A 158 -10.27 3.88 2.71
CA GLY A 158 -11.09 4.65 1.80
C GLY A 158 -10.50 4.84 0.40
N LEU A 159 -9.31 4.33 0.12
CA LEU A 159 -8.76 4.32 -1.23
C LEU A 159 -9.23 3.09 -2.02
N GLU A 160 -9.22 3.23 -3.34
CA GLU A 160 -9.19 2.11 -4.27
C GLU A 160 -7.89 2.10 -5.06
N THR A 161 -7.38 0.91 -5.37
CA THR A 161 -6.25 0.75 -6.28
C THR A 161 -6.65 -0.06 -7.51
N VAL A 162 -6.13 0.35 -8.67
CA VAL A 162 -6.38 -0.32 -9.94
C VAL A 162 -5.08 -0.91 -10.46
N TYR A 163 -5.15 -2.16 -10.92
CA TYR A 163 -4.04 -2.91 -11.49
C TYR A 163 -4.45 -3.33 -12.89
N GLY A 164 -3.95 -2.66 -13.92
CA GLY A 164 -4.27 -2.93 -15.31
C GLY A 164 -3.13 -3.58 -16.08
N GLN A 165 -3.45 -3.95 -17.31
CA GLN A 165 -2.58 -4.56 -18.31
C GLN A 165 -2.02 -5.93 -17.87
N LEU A 166 -2.75 -6.62 -17.00
CA LEU A 166 -2.35 -7.90 -16.42
C LEU A 166 -2.36 -9.01 -17.48
N SER A 167 -1.69 -10.12 -17.19
CA SER A 167 -1.77 -11.36 -17.99
C SER A 167 -2.66 -12.42 -17.36
N GLN A 168 -2.72 -12.47 -16.03
CA GLN A 168 -3.45 -13.48 -15.28
C GLN A 168 -3.85 -12.97 -13.89
N PHE A 169 -5.04 -13.35 -13.43
CA PHE A 169 -5.49 -13.14 -12.06
C PHE A 169 -5.06 -14.30 -11.15
N LEU A 170 -4.66 -13.99 -9.91
CA LEU A 170 -4.38 -14.97 -8.86
C LEU A 170 -5.43 -14.97 -7.74
N VAL A 171 -6.37 -14.02 -7.81
CA VAL A 171 -7.44 -13.82 -6.83
C VAL A 171 -8.79 -13.76 -7.51
N GLU A 172 -9.83 -14.01 -6.72
CA GLU A 172 -11.21 -13.97 -7.16
C GLU A 172 -11.93 -12.71 -6.68
N GLN A 173 -13.01 -12.37 -7.38
CA GLN A 173 -13.88 -11.28 -6.97
C GLN A 173 -14.46 -11.54 -5.57
N ASN A 174 -14.59 -10.48 -4.77
CA ASN A 174 -14.97 -10.49 -3.34
C ASN A 174 -13.98 -11.16 -2.38
N GLN A 175 -12.80 -11.59 -2.84
CA GLN A 175 -11.75 -12.10 -1.97
C GLN A 175 -11.12 -10.98 -1.14
N ASN A 176 -10.87 -11.24 0.14
CA ASN A 176 -10.03 -10.37 0.98
C ASN A 176 -8.56 -10.70 0.75
N VAL A 177 -7.71 -9.68 0.69
CA VAL A 177 -6.27 -9.79 0.47
C VAL A 177 -5.52 -8.89 1.45
N ASN A 178 -4.33 -9.32 1.85
CA ASN A 178 -3.44 -8.52 2.69
C ASN A 178 -2.55 -7.62 1.84
N ALA A 179 -2.03 -6.54 2.43
CA ALA A 179 -0.99 -5.73 1.78
C ALA A 179 0.22 -6.61 1.42
N GLY A 180 0.72 -6.50 0.20
CA GLY A 180 1.83 -7.30 -0.32
C GLY A 180 1.46 -8.71 -0.81
N GLU A 181 0.21 -9.13 -0.68
CA GLU A 181 -0.25 -10.43 -1.18
C GLU A 181 -0.18 -10.48 -2.72
N PRO A 182 0.32 -11.57 -3.33
CA PRO A 182 0.25 -11.76 -4.78
C PRO A 182 -1.20 -11.79 -5.26
N ILE A 183 -1.56 -10.90 -6.19
CA ILE A 183 -2.93 -10.79 -6.72
C ILE A 183 -3.05 -11.08 -8.21
N ALA A 184 -1.98 -10.90 -8.96
CA ALA A 184 -1.98 -11.07 -10.41
C ALA A 184 -0.56 -11.28 -10.94
N LEU A 185 -0.48 -11.59 -12.24
CA LEU A 185 0.75 -11.57 -13.01
C LEU A 185 0.72 -10.39 -14.00
N GLY A 186 1.86 -9.71 -14.12
CA GLY A 186 2.08 -8.62 -15.07
C GLY A 186 1.92 -9.09 -16.52
N GLY A 187 1.50 -8.18 -17.40
CA GLY A 187 1.18 -8.50 -18.78
C GLY A 187 1.49 -7.36 -19.74
N ALA A 188 0.78 -7.39 -20.87
CA ALA A 188 0.79 -6.38 -21.93
C ALA A 188 -0.56 -6.37 -22.67
N THR A 189 -1.66 -6.56 -21.93
CA THR A 189 -3.01 -6.67 -22.50
C THR A 189 -3.72 -5.31 -22.56
N GLY A 190 -4.79 -5.21 -23.34
CA GLY A 190 -5.53 -3.95 -23.54
C GLY A 190 -4.76 -2.98 -24.43
N ASN A 191 -4.80 -1.69 -24.09
CA ASN A 191 -4.12 -0.62 -24.81
C ASN A 191 -2.71 -0.36 -24.24
N ALA A 192 -1.87 -1.40 -24.23
CA ALA A 192 -0.50 -1.34 -23.73
C ALA A 192 0.51 -1.19 -24.88
N ASN A 193 1.47 -0.26 -24.75
CA ASN A 193 2.56 -0.08 -25.73
C ASN A 193 3.78 -0.98 -25.45
N GLY A 194 3.67 -1.87 -24.46
CA GLY A 194 4.73 -2.75 -23.98
C GLY A 194 4.31 -3.40 -22.67
N SER A 195 5.16 -4.26 -22.11
CA SER A 195 4.88 -4.88 -20.81
C SER A 195 5.12 -3.88 -19.67
N CYS A 196 4.05 -3.57 -18.95
CA CYS A 196 4.05 -2.73 -17.76
C CYS A 196 2.83 -3.05 -16.88
N LEU A 197 2.89 -2.64 -15.62
CA LEU A 197 1.73 -2.52 -14.75
C LEU A 197 1.17 -1.12 -14.93
N HIS A 198 -0.08 -1.01 -15.36
CA HIS A 198 -0.82 0.24 -15.23
C HIS A 198 -1.40 0.33 -13.81
N PHE A 199 -0.90 1.26 -13.00
CA PHE A 199 -1.29 1.38 -11.59
C PHE A 199 -2.00 2.70 -11.31
N GLU A 200 -3.16 2.65 -10.68
CA GLU A 200 -3.89 3.84 -10.24
C GLU A 200 -4.19 3.79 -8.74
N ILE A 201 -4.25 4.98 -8.13
CA ILE A 201 -4.84 5.20 -6.82
C ILE A 201 -6.06 6.09 -7.03
N ARG A 202 -7.20 5.73 -6.44
CA ARG A 202 -8.46 6.46 -6.62
C ARG A 202 -9.15 6.71 -5.29
N LEU A 203 -9.86 7.83 -5.21
CA LEU A 203 -10.78 8.17 -4.13
C LEU A 203 -12.15 8.47 -4.74
N LEU A 204 -13.18 7.70 -4.35
CA LEU A 204 -14.54 7.85 -4.89
C LEU A 204 -14.60 7.94 -6.43
N GLY A 205 -13.81 7.11 -7.10
CA GLY A 205 -13.77 7.07 -8.56
C GLY A 205 -12.98 8.20 -9.21
N SER A 206 -12.37 9.10 -8.44
CA SER A 206 -11.47 10.16 -8.91
C SER A 206 -10.03 9.69 -8.82
N ALA A 207 -9.26 9.84 -9.90
CA ALA A 207 -7.87 9.38 -9.95
C ALA A 207 -6.94 10.36 -9.23
N ILE A 208 -6.14 9.84 -8.31
CA ILE A 208 -5.04 10.53 -7.62
C ILE A 208 -3.76 10.24 -8.39
N ASN A 209 -2.92 11.26 -8.59
CA ASN A 209 -1.59 11.05 -9.14
C ASN A 209 -0.77 10.16 -8.18
N PRO A 210 -0.38 8.92 -8.55
CA PRO A 210 0.35 8.04 -7.65
C PRO A 210 1.68 8.62 -7.16
N ALA A 211 2.31 9.51 -7.94
CA ALA A 211 3.54 10.18 -7.57
C ALA A 211 3.38 11.23 -6.46
N GLU A 212 2.16 11.57 -6.04
CA GLU A 212 1.93 12.40 -4.85
C GLU A 212 2.09 11.59 -3.55
N ILE A 213 1.81 10.30 -3.62
CA ILE A 213 1.86 9.36 -2.50
C ILE A 213 3.20 8.60 -2.48
N ILE A 214 3.69 8.21 -3.66
CA ILE A 214 4.81 7.29 -3.83
C ILE A 214 6.03 8.03 -4.40
N ASP A 215 7.18 7.80 -3.79
CA ASP A 215 8.48 8.01 -4.41
C ASP A 215 8.90 6.73 -5.13
N PHE A 216 8.72 6.72 -6.46
CA PHE A 216 9.01 5.54 -7.28
C PHE A 216 10.51 5.26 -7.47
N ASP A 217 11.38 6.25 -7.24
CA ASP A 217 12.82 6.06 -7.32
C ASP A 217 13.36 5.40 -6.06
N GLU A 218 12.83 5.78 -4.89
CA GLU A 218 13.18 5.19 -3.59
C GLU A 218 12.32 3.96 -3.22
N LEU A 219 11.31 3.65 -4.05
CA LEU A 219 10.34 2.58 -3.84
C LEU A 219 9.64 2.68 -2.46
N ALA A 220 9.29 3.89 -2.04
CA ALA A 220 8.78 4.18 -0.71
C ALA A 220 7.64 5.20 -0.75
N LEU A 221 6.86 5.26 0.34
CA LEU A 221 5.92 6.36 0.55
C LEU A 221 6.68 7.67 0.83
N LYS A 222 6.06 8.78 0.43
CA LYS A 222 6.53 10.13 0.78
C LYS A 222 6.17 10.52 2.22
N ASP A 223 5.02 10.04 2.69
CA ASP A 223 4.50 10.25 4.05
C ASP A 223 3.61 9.05 4.45
N ASP A 224 3.35 8.90 5.75
CA ASP A 224 2.45 7.88 6.29
C ASP A 224 0.97 8.34 6.21
N ILE A 225 0.75 9.65 6.04
CA ILE A 225 -0.57 10.25 5.94
C ILE A 225 -0.72 11.01 4.62
N TYR A 226 -1.84 10.79 3.95
CA TYR A 226 -2.26 11.56 2.80
C TYR A 226 -3.50 12.40 3.13
N VAL A 227 -3.45 13.70 2.84
CA VAL A 227 -4.57 14.60 3.06
C VAL A 227 -5.17 14.98 1.72
N TYR A 228 -6.38 14.49 1.47
CA TYR A 228 -7.19 14.94 0.35
C TYR A 228 -7.86 16.26 0.70
N ARG A 229 -7.82 17.21 -0.23
CA ARG A 229 -8.59 18.45 -0.19
C ARG A 229 -9.23 18.65 -1.55
N LYS A 230 -10.52 18.97 -1.56
CA LYS A 230 -11.28 19.27 -2.76
C LYS A 230 -10.94 20.67 -3.27
N GLY A 231 -10.69 20.77 -4.57
CA GLY A 231 -10.42 22.04 -5.26
C GLY A 231 -11.60 23.00 -5.36
N GLU A 232 -11.31 24.28 -5.57
CA GLU A 232 -12.29 25.36 -5.71
C GLU A 232 -13.16 25.27 -6.98
N SER A 233 -12.73 24.56 -8.04
CA SER A 233 -13.42 24.51 -9.34
C SER A 233 -14.44 23.38 -9.50
N GLY A 234 -14.62 22.51 -8.48
CA GLY A 234 -15.45 21.30 -8.62
C GLY A 234 -14.88 20.23 -9.55
N GLU A 235 -13.77 20.53 -10.24
CA GLU A 235 -12.85 19.51 -10.71
C GLU A 235 -12.11 18.94 -9.49
N ASN A 236 -11.78 17.65 -9.51
CA ASN A 236 -11.01 17.00 -8.44
C ASN A 236 -9.57 17.52 -8.44
N TYR A 237 -9.38 18.78 -8.09
CA TYR A 237 -8.08 19.36 -7.82
C TYR A 237 -7.69 18.86 -6.44
N ILE A 238 -6.76 17.93 -6.41
CA ILE A 238 -6.14 17.48 -5.18
C ILE A 238 -5.08 18.52 -4.87
N ASP A 239 -5.32 19.39 -3.89
CA ASP A 239 -4.23 20.16 -3.31
C ASP A 239 -3.37 19.18 -2.49
N GLY A 240 -2.36 18.62 -3.15
CA GLY A 240 -1.29 17.80 -2.60
C GLY A 240 -0.39 18.59 -1.63
N SER A 241 -0.96 19.49 -0.83
CA SER A 241 -0.37 19.92 0.42
C SER A 241 -0.36 18.72 1.37
N ILE A 242 0.55 17.79 1.05
CA ILE A 242 1.24 16.92 2.00
C ILE A 242 1.46 17.81 3.21
N SER A 243 0.81 17.46 4.32
CA SER A 243 1.17 18.02 5.60
C SER A 243 2.67 17.87 5.67
N ARG A 244 3.45 18.95 5.48
CA ARG A 244 4.84 19.00 5.91
C ARG A 244 4.84 19.00 7.44
N SER A 245 4.20 18.00 8.05
CA SER A 245 4.78 17.35 9.20
C SER A 245 6.15 16.99 8.68
N LYS A 246 7.17 17.72 9.13
CA LYS A 246 8.56 17.41 8.84
C LYS A 246 8.66 15.91 9.02
N GLN A 247 8.92 15.18 7.92
CA GLN A 247 9.24 13.76 7.90
C GLN A 247 9.87 13.44 9.25
N SER A 248 9.09 12.78 10.12
CA SER A 248 9.50 12.67 11.52
C SER A 248 10.93 12.16 11.48
N PRO A 249 11.92 12.84 12.10
CA PRO A 249 13.31 12.42 12.01
C PRO A 249 13.50 10.94 12.38
N LYS A 250 12.54 10.37 13.12
CA LYS A 250 12.40 8.96 13.43
C LYS A 250 12.14 8.08 12.21
N ASN A 251 11.23 8.43 11.29
CA ASN A 251 10.84 7.54 10.17
C ASN A 251 11.94 7.44 9.10
N ALA A 252 12.61 8.56 8.79
CA ALA A 252 13.77 8.54 7.90
C ALA A 252 14.97 7.80 8.52
N ALA A 253 15.15 7.88 9.84
CA ALA A 253 16.19 7.14 10.55
C ALA A 253 15.88 5.63 10.60
N ILE A 254 14.62 5.27 10.81
CA ILE A 254 14.13 3.87 10.78
C ILE A 254 14.31 3.28 9.38
N ALA A 255 13.92 3.99 8.31
CA ALA A 255 14.11 3.52 6.94
C ALA A 255 15.59 3.27 6.60
N ARG A 256 16.49 4.17 7.04
CA ARG A 256 17.95 3.98 6.90
C ARG A 256 18.48 2.79 7.71
N GLN A 257 17.95 2.58 8.92
CA GLN A 257 18.30 1.41 9.74
C GLN A 257 17.81 0.11 9.10
N ILE A 258 16.60 0.07 8.56
CA ILE A 258 16.04 -1.09 7.86
C ILE A 258 16.87 -1.41 6.63
N LYS A 259 17.21 -0.41 5.81
CA LYS A 259 18.10 -0.57 4.65
C LYS A 259 19.47 -1.11 5.07
N SER A 260 20.08 -0.52 6.10
CA SER A 260 21.36 -0.97 6.64
C SER A 260 21.31 -2.42 7.16
N LEU A 261 20.21 -2.84 7.79
CA LEU A 261 20.02 -4.21 8.27
C LEU A 261 19.88 -5.19 7.10
N ARG A 262 19.14 -4.82 6.06
CA ARG A 262 18.99 -5.64 4.84
C ARG A 262 20.35 -5.87 4.15
N ASP A 263 21.15 -4.81 4.01
CA ASP A 263 22.49 -4.91 3.42
C ASP A 263 23.43 -5.82 4.24
N GLN A 264 23.33 -5.77 5.58
CA GLN A 264 24.10 -6.65 6.47
C GLN A 264 23.68 -8.12 6.34
N ILE A 265 22.37 -8.39 6.23
CA ILE A 265 21.84 -9.75 6.03
C ILE A 265 22.32 -10.32 4.69
N GLU A 266 22.32 -9.53 3.62
CA GLU A 266 22.85 -9.96 2.32
C GLU A 266 24.34 -10.28 2.38
N GLN A 267 25.14 -9.42 3.03
CA GLN A 267 26.58 -9.67 3.21
C GLN A 267 26.84 -10.96 3.99
N LEU A 268 26.12 -11.19 5.09
CA LEU A 268 26.24 -12.41 5.88
C LEU A 268 25.84 -13.64 5.06
N THR A 269 24.76 -13.55 4.30
CA THR A 269 24.30 -14.62 3.40
C THR A 269 25.38 -14.97 2.36
N MET A 270 26.02 -13.97 1.77
CA MET A 270 27.14 -14.17 0.86
C MET A 270 28.35 -14.82 1.53
N GLN A 271 28.67 -14.43 2.77
CA GLN A 271 29.79 -15.02 3.52
C GLN A 271 29.53 -16.48 3.87
N ILE A 272 28.33 -16.82 4.32
CA ILE A 272 27.90 -18.20 4.59
C ILE A 272 28.05 -19.05 3.33
N ASN A 273 27.51 -18.60 2.20
CA ASN A 273 27.62 -19.31 0.93
C ASN A 273 29.08 -19.52 0.48
N ARG A 274 29.98 -18.56 0.74
CA ARG A 274 31.42 -18.71 0.47
C ARG A 274 32.09 -19.72 1.40
N LEU A 275 31.72 -19.76 2.67
CA LEU A 275 32.25 -20.70 3.65
C LEU A 275 31.80 -22.13 3.37
N GLU A 276 30.52 -22.32 3.01
CA GLU A 276 30.01 -23.62 2.58
C GLU A 276 30.78 -24.14 1.37
N LYS A 277 30.99 -23.31 0.34
CA LYS A 277 31.82 -23.71 -0.83
C LYS A 277 33.25 -24.10 -0.48
N LYS A 278 33.84 -23.55 0.60
CA LYS A 278 35.17 -23.93 1.08
C LYS A 278 35.16 -25.22 1.91
N LEU A 279 34.06 -25.49 2.62
CA LEU A 279 33.88 -26.71 3.43
C LEU A 279 33.56 -27.96 2.59
N TYR A 280 33.04 -27.79 1.38
CA TYR A 280 32.73 -28.86 0.42
C TYR A 280 33.80 -29.07 -0.68
N ARG A 281 34.95 -28.40 -0.56
CA ARG A 281 36.18 -28.72 -1.31
C ARG A 281 37.12 -29.49 -0.39
#